data_AF-A0A0D2EJX5-F1
#
_entry.id   AF-A0A0D2EJX5-F1
#
_cell.length_a   1.000
_cell.length_b   1.000
_cell.length_c   1.000
_cell.angle_alpha   90.00
_cell.angle_beta   90.00
_cell.angle_gamma   90.00
#
_symmetry.space_group_name_H-M   'P 1'
#
loop_
_entity.id
_entity.type
_entity.pdbx_description
1 polymer ?
#
loop_
_entity_poly.entity_id
_entity_poly.type
_entity_poly.pdbx_seq_one_letter_code
_entity_poly.pdbx_strand_id
1 'polypeptide(L)'
;MPSLRQTFPERTPTFCKFSNLKIPATSIVLISRQTQAAHHSQVTNTVEMAKSKNSSQHNQAKKAHRNGIKKPKTHRYPSLKGTDPKFRRNHRHALHGTMKALKEVKEGKRDAV
;
A
#
# COMPACT_ATOMS: atom_id res chain seq x y z
N MET A 1 -32.15 -10.11 -33.77
CA MET A 1 -31.28 -10.54 -32.65
C MET A 1 -30.34 -9.40 -32.29
N PRO A 2 -30.60 -8.61 -31.25
CA PRO A 2 -29.70 -7.53 -30.86
C PRO A 2 -28.58 -8.08 -29.95
N SER A 3 -27.32 -7.85 -30.31
CA SER A 3 -26.16 -8.21 -29.49
C SER A 3 -26.03 -7.27 -28.29
N LEU A 4 -26.07 -7.85 -27.09
CA LEU A 4 -25.85 -7.17 -25.81
C LEU A 4 -24.45 -6.52 -25.78
N ARG A 5 -24.36 -5.18 -25.84
CA ARG A 5 -23.13 -4.45 -25.46
C ARG A 5 -23.07 -4.38 -23.94
N GLN A 6 -22.15 -5.11 -23.33
CA GLN A 6 -21.80 -4.92 -21.91
C GLN A 6 -20.99 -3.63 -21.77
N THR A 7 -21.59 -2.62 -21.13
CA THR A 7 -20.86 -1.46 -20.59
C THR A 7 -20.32 -1.83 -19.21
N PHE A 8 -19.00 -1.75 -19.03
CA PHE A 8 -18.36 -1.90 -17.72
C PHE A 8 -18.24 -0.52 -17.03
N PRO A 9 -18.41 -0.43 -15.70
CA PRO A 9 -18.31 0.84 -14.98
C PRO A 9 -16.85 1.29 -14.81
N GLU A 10 -16.62 2.58 -15.09
CA GLU A 10 -15.38 3.32 -14.87
C GLU A 10 -14.94 3.26 -13.40
N ARG A 11 -13.73 2.76 -13.13
CA ARG A 11 -13.11 2.84 -11.81
C ARG A 11 -12.42 4.19 -11.67
N THR A 12 -13.00 5.07 -10.86
CA THR A 12 -12.35 6.32 -10.45
C THR A 12 -11.12 6.00 -9.58
N PRO A 13 -9.97 6.69 -9.79
CA PRO A 13 -8.83 6.55 -8.90
C PRO A 13 -9.08 7.32 -7.60
N THR A 14 -8.95 6.63 -6.47
CA THR A 14 -9.00 7.23 -5.13
C THR A 14 -7.80 8.16 -4.90
N PHE A 15 -8.08 9.45 -4.78
CA PHE A 15 -7.15 10.51 -4.41
C PHE A 15 -6.59 10.25 -3.00
N CYS A 16 -5.30 9.91 -2.90
CA CYS A 16 -4.62 9.78 -1.61
C CYS A 16 -4.28 11.17 -1.07
N LYS A 17 -4.86 11.53 0.08
CA LYS A 17 -4.58 12.78 0.79
C LYS A 17 -3.13 12.78 1.30
N PHE A 18 -2.30 13.67 0.75
CA PHE A 18 -0.97 13.97 1.26
C PHE A 18 -1.13 14.79 2.55
N SER A 19 -0.91 14.14 3.69
CA SER A 19 -0.88 14.81 4.99
C SER A 19 0.36 15.70 5.09
N ASN A 20 0.11 16.97 5.41
CA ASN A 20 1.07 18.03 5.74
C ASN A 20 2.37 17.54 6.41
N LEU A 21 3.50 17.69 5.71
CA LEU A 21 4.82 17.62 6.32
C LEU A 21 5.28 19.05 6.64
N LYS A 22 5.30 19.37 7.94
CA LYS A 22 5.78 20.63 8.50
C LYS A 22 7.31 20.63 8.43
N ILE A 23 7.90 21.44 7.55
CA ILE A 23 9.36 21.64 7.48
C ILE A 23 9.74 22.75 8.49
N PRO A 24 10.62 22.51 9.47
CA PRO A 24 11.12 23.56 10.35
C PRO A 24 12.19 24.40 9.66
N ALA A 25 11.97 25.71 9.62
CA ALA A 25 12.90 26.69 9.12
C ALA A 25 13.92 27.06 10.21
N THR A 26 15.13 26.49 10.19
CA THR A 26 16.32 27.04 10.87
C THR A 26 17.60 26.29 10.47
N SER A 27 18.34 26.82 9.48
CA SER A 27 19.83 26.84 9.52
C SER A 27 20.37 27.50 8.24
N ILE A 28 20.45 28.83 8.28
CA ILE A 28 21.29 29.66 7.41
C ILE A 28 22.67 29.70 8.08
N VAL A 29 23.70 29.11 7.47
CA VAL A 29 25.11 29.55 7.61
C VAL A 29 25.90 29.14 6.36
N LEU A 30 26.24 30.16 5.57
CA LEU A 30 27.53 30.41 4.88
C LEU A 30 28.34 29.22 4.34
N ILE A 31 28.35 29.07 3.01
CA ILE A 31 29.54 28.62 2.28
C ILE A 31 29.81 29.62 1.14
N SER A 32 30.98 30.25 1.25
CA SER A 32 31.56 31.23 0.34
C SER A 32 32.02 30.63 -0.99
N ARG A 33 31.87 31.44 -2.05
CA ARG A 33 32.75 31.60 -3.23
C ARG A 33 33.40 30.35 -3.84
N GLN A 34 32.95 30.01 -5.05
CA GLN A 34 33.88 29.80 -6.17
C GLN A 34 33.23 30.25 -7.48
N THR A 35 33.80 31.31 -8.03
CA THR A 35 33.68 31.70 -9.44
C THR A 35 34.34 30.62 -10.30
N GLN A 36 33.65 30.19 -11.36
CA GLN A 36 34.24 30.03 -12.69
C GLN A 36 33.09 29.90 -13.70
N ALA A 37 32.88 30.98 -14.45
CA ALA A 37 32.08 30.97 -15.66
C ALA A 37 32.85 30.17 -16.72
N ALA A 38 32.45 28.92 -16.93
CA ALA A 38 32.80 28.20 -18.15
C ALA A 38 31.73 28.54 -19.20
N HIS A 39 32.15 29.19 -20.27
CA HIS A 39 31.39 29.30 -21.50
C HIS A 39 31.19 27.89 -22.07
N HIS A 40 30.13 27.21 -21.64
CA HIS A 40 29.67 26.01 -22.31
C HIS A 40 29.06 26.47 -23.63
N SER A 41 29.82 26.37 -24.71
CA SER A 41 29.32 26.53 -26.08
C SER A 41 28.21 25.50 -26.29
N GLN A 42 26.97 25.94 -26.11
CA GLN A 42 25.80 25.12 -26.38
C GLN A 42 25.76 24.88 -27.89
N VAL A 43 26.37 23.79 -28.33
CA VAL A 43 26.04 23.22 -29.64
C VAL A 43 24.64 22.67 -29.49
N THR A 44 23.64 23.51 -29.72
CA THR A 44 22.25 23.07 -29.84
C THR A 44 22.13 22.36 -31.18
N ASN A 45 22.61 21.11 -31.22
CA ASN A 45 22.17 20.17 -32.23
C ASN A 45 20.66 20.05 -32.04
N THR A 46 19.90 20.73 -32.89
CA THR A 46 18.46 20.53 -33.04
C THR A 46 18.29 19.15 -33.65
N VAL A 47 18.51 18.12 -32.85
CA VAL A 47 18.19 16.75 -33.22
C VAL A 47 16.68 16.74 -33.32
N GLU A 48 16.17 16.71 -34.55
CA GLU A 48 14.77 16.46 -34.81
C GLU A 48 14.36 15.26 -33.95
N MET A 49 13.33 15.42 -33.12
CA MET A 49 12.87 14.36 -32.24
C MET A 49 12.34 13.20 -33.08
N ALA A 50 13.23 12.29 -33.46
CA ALA A 50 12.88 11.07 -34.14
C ALA A 50 11.91 10.29 -33.25
N LYS A 51 10.78 9.85 -33.85
CA LYS A 51 9.74 9.12 -33.12
C LYS A 51 10.34 7.95 -32.34
N SER A 52 10.16 7.96 -31.02
CA SER A 52 10.61 6.90 -30.12
C SER A 52 9.49 5.87 -29.89
N LYS A 53 9.82 4.72 -29.28
CA LYS A 53 8.81 3.69 -28.98
C LYS A 53 7.96 4.13 -27.79
N ASN A 54 6.66 4.27 -28.00
CA ASN A 54 5.72 4.79 -27.01
C ASN A 54 5.45 3.85 -25.80
N SER A 55 5.70 2.53 -25.91
CA SER A 55 5.47 1.56 -24.82
C SER A 55 6.20 0.22 -25.05
N SER A 56 6.63 -0.46 -23.98
CA SER A 56 7.23 -1.81 -24.04
C SER A 56 7.03 -2.61 -22.73
N GLN A 57 6.66 -3.89 -22.86
CA GLN A 57 6.57 -4.86 -21.76
C GLN A 57 7.70 -5.90 -21.76
N HIS A 58 8.65 -5.78 -22.69
CA HIS A 58 9.65 -6.83 -22.99
C HIS A 58 10.45 -7.32 -21.77
N ASN A 59 10.87 -6.41 -20.89
CA ASN A 59 11.69 -6.76 -19.71
C ASN A 59 10.89 -6.87 -18.40
N GLN A 60 9.55 -6.74 -18.44
CA GLN A 60 8.75 -6.67 -17.21
C GLN A 60 8.70 -8.03 -16.50
N ALA A 61 8.44 -9.10 -17.26
CA ALA A 61 8.42 -10.46 -16.73
C ALA A 61 9.78 -10.86 -16.14
N LYS A 62 10.89 -10.55 -16.84
CA LYS A 62 12.25 -10.88 -16.37
C LYS A 62 12.58 -10.18 -15.04
N LYS A 63 12.18 -8.91 -14.88
CA LYS A 63 12.34 -8.17 -13.61
C LYS A 63 11.48 -8.75 -12.49
N ALA A 64 10.21 -9.06 -12.76
CA ALA A 64 9.31 -9.63 -11.77
C ALA A 64 9.82 -10.98 -11.21
N HIS A 65 10.46 -11.79 -12.05
CA HIS A 65 11.02 -13.08 -11.65
C HIS A 65 12.39 -12.99 -10.98
N ARG A 66 13.10 -11.84 -10.98
CA ARG A 66 14.40 -11.71 -10.28
C ARG A 66 14.31 -12.02 -8.79
N ASN A 67 13.25 -11.53 -8.15
CA ASN A 67 12.96 -11.79 -6.73
C ASN A 67 11.91 -12.92 -6.56
N GLY A 68 11.42 -13.47 -7.68
CA GLY A 68 10.29 -14.38 -7.76
C GLY A 68 8.94 -13.70 -7.48
N ILE A 69 7.89 -14.16 -8.17
CA ILE A 69 6.51 -13.75 -7.87
C ILE A 69 6.07 -14.46 -6.59
N LYS A 70 6.07 -13.75 -5.46
CA LYS A 70 5.67 -14.31 -4.17
C LYS A 70 4.15 -14.39 -4.06
N LYS A 71 3.66 -15.54 -3.58
CA LYS A 71 2.25 -15.70 -3.18
C LYS A 71 1.95 -14.87 -1.93
N PRO A 72 0.70 -14.42 -1.71
CA PRO A 72 0.32 -13.78 -0.45
C PRO A 72 0.58 -14.74 0.71
N LYS A 73 1.04 -14.19 1.84
CA LYS A 73 1.32 -14.98 3.04
C LYS A 73 0.00 -15.46 3.66
N THR A 74 -0.12 -16.77 3.86
CA THR A 74 -1.23 -17.38 4.59
C THR A 74 -0.88 -17.50 6.07
N HIS A 75 -1.72 -16.98 6.95
CA HIS A 75 -1.58 -17.12 8.41
C HIS A 75 -2.55 -18.19 8.93
N ARG A 76 -2.18 -18.90 10.01
CA ARG A 76 -3.04 -19.92 10.64
C ARG A 76 -4.40 -19.35 11.08
N TYR A 77 -4.40 -18.11 11.56
CA TYR A 77 -5.61 -17.40 11.97
C TYR A 77 -5.76 -16.12 11.14
N PRO A 78 -6.81 -16.00 10.30
CA PRO A 78 -7.09 -14.79 9.54
C PRO A 78 -7.75 -13.71 10.42
N SER A 79 -7.71 -12.46 9.96
CA SER A 79 -8.42 -11.37 10.64
C SER A 79 -9.94 -11.45 10.40
N LEU A 80 -10.75 -11.15 11.42
CA LEU A 80 -12.22 -11.04 11.30
C LEU A 80 -12.69 -9.64 10.83
N LYS A 81 -11.84 -8.90 10.11
CA LYS A 81 -12.18 -7.57 9.59
C LYS A 81 -13.10 -7.75 8.38
N GLY A 82 -14.25 -7.06 8.38
CA GLY A 82 -15.26 -7.18 7.34
C GLY A 82 -16.32 -8.26 7.59
N THR A 83 -16.20 -9.03 8.68
CA THR A 83 -17.28 -9.93 9.14
C THR A 83 -18.44 -9.13 9.72
N ASP A 84 -19.66 -9.65 9.58
CA ASP A 84 -20.90 -9.04 10.07
C ASP A 84 -20.76 -8.46 11.51
N PRO A 85 -21.06 -7.17 11.72
CA PRO A 85 -21.03 -6.56 13.04
C PRO A 85 -21.88 -7.29 14.10
N LYS A 86 -23.03 -7.88 13.74
CA LYS A 86 -23.88 -8.60 14.71
C LYS A 86 -23.19 -9.88 15.19
N PHE A 87 -22.64 -10.68 14.27
CA PHE A 87 -21.79 -11.82 14.60
C PHE A 87 -20.59 -11.41 15.48
N ARG A 88 -19.88 -10.33 15.13
CA ARG A 88 -18.70 -9.87 15.90
C ARG A 88 -19.02 -9.40 17.32
N ARG A 89 -20.20 -8.82 17.56
CA ARG A 89 -20.66 -8.46 18.92
C ARG A 89 -20.87 -9.73 19.73
N ASN A 90 -21.66 -10.68 19.21
CA ASN A 90 -21.93 -11.93 19.90
C ASN A 90 -20.65 -12.75 20.18
N HIS A 91 -19.79 -12.90 19.17
CA HIS A 91 -18.55 -13.65 19.29
C HIS A 91 -17.64 -13.11 20.40
N ARG A 92 -17.55 -11.77 20.58
CA ARG A 92 -16.84 -11.17 21.70
C ARG A 92 -17.44 -11.58 23.04
N HIS A 93 -18.76 -11.47 23.20
CA HIS A 93 -19.42 -11.82 24.46
C HIS A 93 -19.24 -13.31 24.82
N ALA A 94 -19.33 -14.21 23.84
CA ALA A 94 -19.11 -15.64 24.05
C ALA A 94 -17.67 -15.96 24.50
N LEU A 95 -16.66 -15.35 23.86
CA LEU A 95 -15.26 -15.54 24.26
C LEU A 95 -14.97 -14.96 25.65
N HIS A 96 -15.54 -13.80 25.99
CA HIS A 96 -15.38 -13.23 27.33
C HIS A 96 -16.09 -14.07 28.40
N GLY A 97 -17.27 -14.62 28.11
CA GLY A 97 -18.00 -15.49 29.04
C GLY A 97 -17.25 -16.79 29.32
N THR A 98 -16.74 -17.46 28.27
CA THR A 98 -15.94 -18.68 28.42
C THR A 98 -14.66 -18.44 29.21
N MET A 99 -13.93 -17.35 28.93
CA MET A 99 -12.74 -16.97 29.68
C MET A 99 -13.03 -16.72 31.16
N LYS A 100 -14.16 -16.07 31.48
CA LYS A 100 -14.59 -15.85 32.87
C LYS A 100 -14.92 -17.17 33.58
N ALA A 101 -15.67 -18.05 32.93
CA ALA A 101 -16.02 -19.35 33.50
C ALA A 101 -14.77 -20.20 33.79
N LEU A 102 -13.83 -20.27 32.83
CA LEU A 102 -12.56 -20.97 33.01
C LEU A 102 -11.72 -20.39 34.15
N LYS A 103 -11.73 -19.06 34.31
CA LYS A 103 -11.04 -18.41 35.43
C LYS A 103 -11.66 -18.81 36.78
N GLU A 104 -12.98 -18.84 36.89
CA GLU A 104 -13.67 -19.23 38.12
C GLU A 104 -13.49 -20.70 38.48
N VAL A 105 -13.45 -21.59 37.48
CA VAL A 105 -13.08 -23.00 37.66
C VAL A 105 -11.65 -23.12 38.17
N LYS A 106 -10.71 -22.36 37.60
CA LYS A 106 -9.31 -22.33 38.07
C LYS A 106 -9.18 -21.81 39.50
N GLU A 107 -10.02 -20.84 39.89
CA GLU A 107 -10.08 -20.29 41.24
C GLU A 107 -10.85 -21.19 42.23
N GLY A 108 -11.41 -22.32 41.77
CA GLY A 108 -12.18 -23.26 42.60
C GLY A 108 -13.53 -22.71 43.07
N LYS A 109 -14.00 -21.59 42.51
CA LYS A 109 -15.30 -20.99 42.83
C LYS A 109 -16.48 -21.68 42.13
N ARG A 110 -16.17 -22.51 41.13
CA ARG A 110 -17.11 -23.33 40.38
C ARG A 110 -16.52 -24.72 40.24
N ASP A 111 -17.35 -25.73 40.46
CA ASP A 111 -16.95 -27.12 40.27
C ASP A 111 -16.60 -27.37 38.80
N ALA A 112 -15.44 -27.98 38.57
CA ALA A 112 -15.07 -28.49 37.27
C ALA A 112 -15.93 -29.74 37.00
N VAL A 113 -16.75 -29.68 35.96
CA VAL A 113 -17.41 -30.87 35.40
C VAL A 113 -16.44 -31.63 34.51
#